data_AF-A0A2S2NB59-F1
#
_entry.id   AF-A0A2S2NB59-F1
#
_cell.length_a   1.000
_cell.length_b   1.000
_cell.length_c   1.000
_cell.angle_alpha   90.00
_cell.angle_beta   90.00
_cell.angle_gamma   90.00
#
_symmetry.space_group_name_H-M   'P 1'
#
loop_
_entity.id
_entity.type
_entity.pdbx_description
1 polymer ?
#
loop_
_entity_poly.entity_id
_entity_poly.type
_entity_poly.pdbx_seq_one_letter_code
_entity_poly.pdbx_strand_id
1 'polypeptide(L)'
;MRPFPGRGLNDTRRIFNYRLSRARRTVECAFGVLANKWRVLHSAILVEPAFCDDIVKACCILHNFVRKRDGCNYEETEENFNVQLDNLQFHGRNVTSGGIETRDNYADYFVTKGAVPFQYK
;
A
#
# COMPACT_ATOMS: atom_id res chain seq x y z
N MET A 1 2.04 7.51 -5.93
CA MET A 1 2.68 7.50 -7.27
C MET A 1 1.69 7.03 -8.33
N ARG A 2 1.66 7.60 -9.54
CA ARG A 2 0.74 7.18 -10.60
C ARG A 2 1.35 6.04 -11.44
N PRO A 3 0.60 4.95 -11.76
CA PRO A 3 1.08 3.96 -12.71
C PRO A 3 1.21 4.54 -14.13
N PHE A 4 1.97 3.86 -15.00
CA PHE A 4 1.93 4.13 -16.44
C PHE A 4 0.55 3.78 -17.01
N PRO A 5 0.04 4.53 -18.01
CA PRO A 5 -1.21 4.20 -18.69
C PRO A 5 -1.16 2.79 -19.30
N GLY A 6 -2.27 2.05 -19.22
CA GLY A 6 -2.34 0.65 -19.66
C GLY A 6 -2.21 0.41 -21.17
N ARG A 7 -2.24 1.45 -22.01
CA ARG A 7 -2.10 1.33 -23.48
C ARG A 7 -0.63 1.44 -23.88
N GLY A 8 -0.14 0.50 -24.69
CA GLY A 8 1.23 0.53 -25.23
C GLY A 8 2.33 0.40 -24.17
N LEU A 9 2.12 -0.44 -23.15
CA LEU A 9 3.13 -0.70 -22.12
C LEU A 9 4.28 -1.52 -22.73
N ASN A 10 5.50 -0.96 -22.65
CA ASN A 10 6.72 -1.76 -22.83
C ASN A 10 7.04 -2.52 -21.53
N ASP A 11 7.99 -3.45 -21.58
CA ASP A 11 8.32 -4.31 -20.43
C ASP A 11 8.74 -3.51 -19.21
N THR A 12 9.53 -2.45 -19.36
CA THR A 12 9.93 -1.57 -18.24
C THR A 12 8.72 -0.98 -17.52
N ARG A 13 7.76 -0.43 -18.27
CA ARG A 13 6.53 0.16 -17.70
C ARG A 13 5.60 -0.90 -17.10
N ARG A 14 5.53 -2.09 -17.72
CA ARG A 14 4.76 -3.24 -17.22
C ARG A 14 5.32 -3.72 -15.88
N ILE A 15 6.64 -3.92 -15.80
CA ILE A 15 7.37 -4.32 -14.59
C ILE A 15 7.15 -3.28 -13.48
N PHE A 16 7.31 -2.00 -13.80
CA PHE A 16 7.04 -0.93 -12.85
C PHE A 16 5.60 -0.99 -12.30
N ASN A 17 4.59 -1.08 -13.18
CA ASN A 17 3.19 -1.15 -12.77
C ASN A 17 2.93 -2.38 -11.89
N TYR A 18 3.50 -3.53 -12.23
CA TYR A 18 3.39 -4.76 -11.44
C TYR A 18 4.01 -4.62 -10.05
N ARG A 19 5.25 -4.11 -9.97
CA ARG A 19 5.96 -3.86 -8.70
C ARG A 19 5.19 -2.88 -7.82
N LEU A 20 4.67 -1.81 -8.42
CA LEU A 20 3.88 -0.79 -7.72
C LEU A 20 2.57 -1.38 -7.17
N SER A 21 1.85 -2.19 -7.97
CA SER A 21 0.63 -2.87 -7.51
C SER A 21 0.91 -3.87 -6.39
N ARG A 22 2.03 -4.60 -6.44
CA ARG A 22 2.44 -5.49 -5.35
C ARG A 22 2.73 -4.75 -4.06
N ALA A 23 3.46 -3.64 -4.14
CA ALA A 23 3.74 -2.81 -2.96
C ALA A 23 2.44 -2.25 -2.35
N ARG A 24 1.51 -1.77 -3.19
CA ARG A 24 0.19 -1.31 -2.73
C ARG A 24 -0.58 -2.40 -2.02
N ARG A 25 -0.67 -3.60 -2.62
CA ARG A 25 -1.38 -4.73 -2.02
C ARG A 25 -0.86 -5.03 -0.61
N THR A 26 0.46 -5.04 -0.40
CA THR A 26 1.04 -5.25 0.93
C THR A 26 0.61 -4.17 1.92
N VAL A 27 0.62 -2.90 1.52
CA VAL A 27 0.20 -1.78 2.37
C VAL A 27 -1.31 -1.85 2.68
N GLU A 28 -2.13 -2.10 1.67
CA GLU A 28 -3.60 -2.23 1.79
C GLU A 28 -3.98 -3.39 2.73
N CYS A 29 -3.34 -4.56 2.58
CA CYS A 29 -3.57 -5.70 3.47
C CYS A 29 -3.18 -5.35 4.92
N ALA A 30 -2.07 -4.67 5.13
CA ALA A 30 -1.64 -4.27 6.48
C ALA A 30 -2.64 -3.31 7.14
N PHE A 31 -3.15 -2.32 6.41
CA PHE A 31 -4.18 -1.42 6.92
C PHE A 31 -5.53 -2.11 7.10
N GLY A 32 -5.89 -3.07 6.23
CA GLY A 32 -7.10 -3.88 6.37
C GLY A 32 -7.09 -4.70 7.66
N VAL A 33 -5.98 -5.38 7.95
CA VAL A 33 -5.80 -6.12 9.22
C VAL A 33 -5.87 -5.19 10.43
N LEU A 34 -5.22 -4.02 10.36
CA LEU A 34 -5.24 -3.05 11.46
C LEU A 34 -6.65 -2.50 11.70
N ALA A 35 -7.36 -2.12 10.63
CA ALA A 35 -8.73 -1.61 10.70
C ALA A 35 -9.68 -2.66 11.27
N ASN A 36 -9.65 -3.89 10.73
CA ASN A 36 -10.53 -4.97 11.19
C ASN A 36 -10.34 -5.32 12.66
N LYS A 37 -9.12 -5.14 13.21
CA LYS A 37 -8.88 -5.31 14.64
C LYS A 37 -9.42 -4.14 15.48
N TRP A 38 -9.35 -2.91 14.96
CA TRP A 38 -9.65 -1.69 15.69
C TRP A 38 -10.82 -0.91 15.06
N ARG A 39 -12.03 -1.12 15.58
CA ARG A 39 -13.27 -0.51 15.07
C ARG A 39 -13.24 1.02 14.94
N VAL A 40 -12.39 1.72 15.70
CA VAL A 40 -12.21 3.17 15.60
C VAL A 40 -11.78 3.63 14.20
N LEU A 41 -11.12 2.75 13.43
CA LEU A 41 -10.63 3.04 12.08
C LEU A 41 -11.70 2.83 10.98
N HIS A 42 -12.88 2.29 11.31
CA HIS A 42 -13.93 1.98 10.33
C HIS A 42 -14.81 3.18 9.99
N SER A 43 -14.71 4.27 10.74
CA SER A 43 -15.47 5.50 10.54
C SER A 43 -14.56 6.72 10.53
N ALA A 44 -15.06 7.85 10.05
CA ALA A 44 -14.36 9.12 10.19
C ALA A 44 -14.04 9.39 11.68
N ILE A 45 -12.77 9.66 11.97
CA ILE A 45 -12.31 9.98 13.33
C ILE A 45 -12.56 11.48 13.54
N LEU A 46 -13.65 11.82 14.23
CA LEU A 46 -14.11 13.20 14.43
C LEU A 46 -13.36 13.89 15.58
N VAL A 47 -12.04 14.01 15.44
CA VAL A 47 -11.15 14.65 16.42
C VAL A 47 -10.14 15.57 15.72
N GLU A 48 -9.41 16.37 16.49
CA GLU A 48 -8.33 17.20 15.95
C GLU A 48 -7.21 16.34 15.33
N PRO A 49 -6.59 16.75 14.21
CA PRO A 49 -5.56 15.95 13.53
C PRO A 49 -4.43 15.46 14.44
N ALA A 50 -3.98 16.28 15.39
CA ALA A 50 -2.95 15.89 16.34
C ALA A 50 -3.36 14.69 17.21
N PHE A 51 -4.62 14.66 17.66
CA PHE A 51 -5.14 13.54 18.45
C PHE A 51 -5.43 12.32 17.57
N CYS A 52 -5.82 12.52 16.31
CA CYS A 52 -5.96 11.45 15.33
C CYS A 52 -4.64 10.69 15.15
N ASP A 53 -3.51 11.40 15.05
CA ASP A 53 -2.18 10.79 14.96
C ASP A 53 -1.88 9.90 16.18
N ASP A 54 -2.28 10.33 17.37
CA ASP A 54 -2.07 9.55 18.59
C ASP A 54 -2.95 8.31 18.65
N ILE A 55 -4.20 8.38 18.17
CA ILE A 55 -5.07 7.20 18.01
C ILE A 55 -4.42 6.18 17.06
N VAL A 56 -3.89 6.62 15.92
CA VAL A 56 -3.23 5.74 14.94
C VAL A 56 -1.98 5.11 15.54
N LYS A 57 -1.13 5.88 16.22
CA LYS A 57 0.06 5.35 16.92
C LYS A 57 -0.33 4.34 18.00
N ALA A 58 -1.35 4.63 18.80
CA ALA A 58 -1.85 3.72 19.83
C ALA A 58 -2.33 2.39 19.22
N CYS A 59 -3.07 2.44 18.09
CA CYS A 59 -3.49 1.24 17.37
C CYS A 59 -2.29 0.38 16.92
N CYS A 60 -1.23 0.99 16.39
CA CYS A 60 0.01 0.29 16.03
C CYS A 60 0.72 -0.34 17.23
N ILE A 61 0.86 0.41 18.34
CA ILE A 61 1.50 -0.08 19.56
C ILE A 61 0.73 -1.25 20.16
N LEU A 62 -0.60 -1.11 20.30
CA LEU A 62 -1.47 -2.15 20.83
C LEU A 62 -1.48 -3.39 19.93
N HIS A 63 -1.48 -3.21 18.60
CA HIS A 63 -1.39 -4.32 17.67
C HIS A 63 -0.10 -5.12 17.88
N ASN A 64 1.04 -4.44 18.01
CA ASN A 64 2.33 -5.10 18.27
C ASN A 64 2.35 -5.79 19.64
N PHE A 65 1.76 -5.17 20.67
CA PHE A 65 1.66 -5.76 22.00
C PHE A 65 0.83 -7.05 21.99
N VAL A 66 -0.36 -7.03 21.38
CA VAL A 66 -1.24 -8.20 21.24
C VAL A 66 -0.53 -9.32 20.48
N ARG A 67 0.12 -9.02 19.35
CA ARG A 67 0.88 -10.03 18.59
C ARG A 67 2.02 -10.66 19.38
N LYS A 68 2.66 -9.91 20.26
CA LYS A 68 3.72 -10.42 21.13
C LYS A 68 3.16 -11.30 22.26
N ARG A 69 2.00 -10.95 22.81
CA ARG A 69 1.36 -11.65 23.92
C ARG A 69 0.64 -12.93 23.48
N ASP A 70 -0.19 -12.82 22.45
CA ASP A 70 -1.16 -13.84 22.06
C ASP A 70 -0.67 -14.68 20.87
N GLY A 71 0.49 -14.31 20.29
CA GLY A 71 1.06 -14.93 19.09
C GLY A 71 0.49 -14.38 17.79
N CYS A 72 0.98 -14.90 16.66
CA CYS A 72 0.49 -14.53 15.33
C CYS A 72 -0.53 -15.58 14.85
N ASN A 73 -1.83 -15.24 14.92
CA ASN A 73 -2.86 -16.01 14.20
C ASN A 73 -2.85 -15.59 12.73
N TYR A 74 -2.22 -16.41 11.88
CA TYR A 74 -2.10 -16.14 10.45
C TYR A 74 -3.47 -16.18 9.73
N GLU A 75 -4.46 -16.90 10.27
CA GLU A 75 -5.82 -16.98 9.70
C GLU A 75 -6.53 -15.61 9.68
N GLU A 76 -6.39 -14.80 10.74
CA GLU A 76 -6.88 -13.41 10.77
C GLU A 76 -6.18 -12.51 9.74
N THR A 77 -4.98 -12.89 9.29
CA THR A 77 -4.20 -12.14 8.30
C THR A 77 -4.63 -12.55 6.88
N GLU A 78 -4.86 -13.84 6.64
CA GLU A 78 -5.21 -14.42 5.33
C GLU A 78 -6.60 -14.02 4.81
N GLU A 79 -7.62 -13.97 5.68
CA GLU A 79 -8.98 -13.53 5.29
C GLU A 79 -9.02 -12.05 4.88
N ASN A 80 -8.06 -11.24 5.38
CA ASN A 80 -7.96 -9.81 5.11
C ASN A 80 -7.21 -9.46 3.82
N PHE A 81 -6.57 -10.42 3.14
CA PHE A 81 -5.98 -10.18 1.80
C PHE A 81 -7.04 -9.99 0.71
N ASN A 82 -8.31 -10.31 1.00
CA ASN A 82 -9.44 -10.07 0.11
C ASN A 82 -10.14 -8.73 0.36
N VAL A 83 -9.71 -7.94 1.35
CA VAL A 83 -10.14 -6.54 1.46
C VAL A 83 -9.39 -5.75 0.41
N GLN A 84 -9.88 -5.81 -0.82
CA GLN A 84 -9.51 -4.86 -1.85
C GLN A 84 -9.97 -3.49 -1.31
N LEU A 85 -9.02 -2.59 -1.03
CA LEU A 85 -9.29 -1.16 -0.97
C LEU A 85 -9.59 -0.68 -2.40
N ASP A 86 -10.58 -1.32 -3.02
CA ASP A 86 -11.15 -0.89 -4.27
C ASP A 86 -11.73 0.49 -4.01
N ASN A 87 -11.28 1.44 -4.83
CA ASN A 87 -11.68 2.84 -4.84
C ASN A 87 -10.83 3.83 -4.03
N LEU A 88 -9.50 3.68 -4.01
CA LEU A 88 -8.69 4.90 -4.14
C LEU A 88 -8.82 5.41 -5.59
N GLN A 89 -9.98 6.00 -5.89
CA GLN A 89 -10.18 6.75 -7.12
C GLN A 89 -9.01 7.73 -7.22
N PHE A 90 -8.19 7.55 -8.25
CA PHE A 90 -7.08 8.43 -8.54
C PHE A 90 -7.68 9.77 -8.99
N HIS A 91 -8.08 10.59 -8.02
CA HIS A 91 -8.59 11.93 -8.27
C HIS A 91 -7.53 12.63 -9.10
N GLY A 92 -7.90 12.98 -10.34
CA GLY A 92 -6.99 13.43 -11.38
C GLY A 92 -6.28 14.71 -10.99
N ARG A 93 -5.19 14.61 -10.23
CA ARG A 93 -4.24 15.69 -10.06
C ARG A 93 -3.32 15.71 -11.26
N ASN A 94 -3.07 16.92 -11.77
CA ASN A 94 -2.09 17.15 -12.82
C ASN A 94 -0.77 16.51 -12.43
N VAL A 95 -0.20 15.76 -13.37
CA VAL A 95 1.10 15.12 -13.18
C VAL A 95 2.15 16.22 -13.12
N THR A 96 2.84 16.37 -12.00
CA THR A 96 3.98 17.27 -11.89
C THR A 96 5.21 16.64 -12.56
N SER A 97 6.08 17.47 -13.13
CA SER A 97 7.31 17.02 -13.80
C SER A 97 8.17 16.14 -12.88
N GLY A 98 8.31 16.50 -11.60
CA GLY A 98 9.05 15.69 -10.62
C GLY A 98 8.39 14.34 -10.30
N GLY A 99 7.06 14.25 -10.40
CA GLY A 99 6.35 12.98 -10.23
C GLY A 99 6.59 12.00 -11.39
N ILE A 100 6.81 12.52 -12.60
CA ILE A 100 7.22 11.73 -13.78
C ILE A 100 8.64 11.23 -13.58
N GLU A 101 9.56 12.14 -13.26
CA GLU A 101 10.97 11.81 -13.06
C GLU A 101 11.15 10.74 -11.98
N THR A 102 10.50 10.89 -10.82
CA THR A 102 10.56 9.89 -9.76
C THR A 102 10.07 8.53 -10.23
N ARG A 103 8.94 8.49 -10.97
CA ARG A 103 8.37 7.25 -11.50
C ARG A 103 9.32 6.59 -12.50
N ASP A 104 9.90 7.38 -13.39
CA ASP A 104 10.79 6.90 -14.44
C ASP A 104 12.11 6.39 -13.83
N ASN A 105 12.66 7.08 -12.82
CA ASN A 105 13.80 6.60 -12.03
C ASN A 105 13.53 5.22 -11.38
N TYR A 106 12.34 5.01 -10.81
CA TYR A 106 11.97 3.70 -10.28
C TYR A 106 11.80 2.64 -11.38
N ALA A 107 11.24 3.03 -12.53
CA ALA A 107 11.07 2.12 -13.65
C ALA A 107 12.43 1.61 -14.15
N ASP A 108 13.40 2.51 -14.30
CA ASP A 108 14.78 2.19 -14.67
C ASP A 108 15.49 1.35 -13.61
N TYR A 109 15.31 1.69 -12.33
CA TYR A 109 15.86 0.91 -11.23
C TYR A 109 15.35 -0.53 -11.24
N PHE A 110 14.05 -0.78 -11.46
CA PHE A 110 13.47 -2.13 -11.41
C PHE A 110 13.88 -3.02 -12.58
N VAL A 111 14.35 -2.48 -13.70
CA VAL A 111 14.90 -3.27 -14.81
C VAL A 111 16.42 -3.41 -14.76
N THR A 112 17.09 -2.61 -13.94
CA THR A 112 18.55 -2.65 -13.76
C THR A 112 18.93 -3.24 -12.40
N LYS A 113 19.37 -2.41 -11.45
CA LYS A 113 19.91 -2.82 -10.14
C LYS A 113 18.86 -3.55 -9.28
N GLY A 114 17.61 -3.14 -9.39
CA GLY A 114 16.49 -3.71 -8.67
C GLY A 114 15.79 -4.85 -9.41
N ALA A 115 16.40 -5.46 -10.42
CA ALA A 115 15.77 -6.53 -11.17
C ALA A 115 15.57 -7.80 -10.33
N VAL A 116 14.40 -8.43 -10.47
CA VAL A 116 14.07 -9.68 -9.78
C VAL A 116 13.56 -10.74 -10.76
N PRO A 117 13.86 -12.03 -10.57
CA PRO A 117 13.58 -13.05 -11.60
C PRO A 117 12.10 -13.22 -11.97
N PHE A 118 11.19 -12.99 -11.01
CA PHE A 118 9.76 -13.21 -11.21
C PHE A 118 9.04 -12.07 -11.96
N GLN A 119 9.70 -10.94 -12.23
CA GLN A 119 9.01 -9.75 -12.77
C GLN A 119 8.77 -9.79 -14.29
N TYR A 120 9.41 -10.72 -15.00
CA TYR A 120 9.30 -10.83 -16.46
C TYR A 120 8.14 -11.72 -16.92
N LYS A 121 7.53 -12.46 -16.00
CA LYS A 121 6.39 -13.35 -16.27
C LYS A 121 5.10 -12.57 -16.56
#